data_AF-A0A4R8SDI3-F1
#
_entry.id   AF-A0A4R8SDI3-F1
#
_cell.length_a   1.000
_cell.length_b   1.000
_cell.length_c   1.000
_cell.angle_alpha   90.00
_cell.angle_beta   90.00
_cell.angle_gamma   90.00
#
_symmetry.space_group_name_H-M   'P 1'
#
loop_
_entity.id
_entity.type
_entity.pdbx_description
1 polymer ?
#
loop_
_entity_poly.entity_id
_entity_poly.type
_entity_poly.pdbx_seq_one_letter_code
_entity_poly.pdbx_strand_id
1 'polypeptide(L)'
;MAEGPALGPVIDWSCLDCGIDTDNVDGRGHDEYYMLHNDLWLRINPDEAGHLCIGCAESRLGRRLIRADFTDAPVNTKPRRASVRLLSRLAHPMPGRP
;
A
#
# COMPACT_ATOMS: atom_id res chain seq x y z
N MET A 1 -31.26 11.44 -26.28
CA MET A 1 -31.08 10.60 -25.08
C MET A 1 -30.00 9.59 -25.42
N ALA A 2 -28.75 9.85 -25.06
CA ALA A 2 -27.66 8.89 -25.23
C ALA A 2 -27.03 8.74 -23.85
N GLU A 3 -27.43 7.69 -23.14
CA GLU A 3 -26.83 7.29 -21.88
C GLU A 3 -25.46 6.71 -22.24
N GLY A 4 -24.39 7.43 -21.88
CA GLY A 4 -23.02 6.96 -22.03
C GLY A 4 -22.80 5.68 -21.22
N PRO A 5 -21.78 4.87 -21.56
CA PRO A 5 -21.54 3.63 -20.84
C PRO A 5 -21.32 3.93 -19.37
N ALA A 6 -22.09 3.26 -18.50
CA ALA A 6 -21.87 3.27 -17.07
C ALA A 6 -20.45 2.74 -16.82
N LEU A 7 -19.51 3.67 -16.63
CA LEU A 7 -18.20 3.34 -16.09
C LEU A 7 -18.48 2.68 -14.74
N GLY A 8 -18.07 1.42 -14.59
CA GLY A 8 -18.19 0.70 -13.32
C GLY A 8 -17.57 1.50 -12.18
N PRO A 9 -17.82 1.13 -10.91
CA PRO A 9 -17.32 1.87 -9.77
C PRO A 9 -15.83 2.11 -9.91
N VAL A 10 -15.45 3.38 -10.03
CA VAL A 10 -14.05 3.78 -10.11
C VAL A 10 -13.47 3.55 -8.72
N ILE A 11 -12.53 2.62 -8.61
CA ILE A 11 -11.75 2.46 -7.39
C ILE A 11 -10.91 3.73 -7.24
N ASP A 12 -11.14 4.46 -6.15
CA ASP A 12 -10.34 5.64 -5.82
C ASP A 12 -9.03 5.18 -5.18
N TRP A 13 -7.93 5.22 -5.95
CA TRP A 13 -6.60 4.85 -5.48
C TRP A 13 -5.90 5.97 -4.70
N SER A 14 -6.58 7.07 -4.42
CA SER A 14 -5.98 8.20 -3.71
C SER A 14 -5.67 7.84 -2.25
N CYS A 15 -4.45 8.18 -1.82
CA CYS A 15 -4.07 8.10 -0.42
C CYS A 15 -4.94 9.04 0.42
N LEU A 16 -5.53 8.53 1.50
CA LEU A 16 -6.43 9.31 2.37
C LEU A 16 -5.80 10.56 3.00
N ASP A 17 -4.47 10.56 3.19
CA ASP A 17 -3.77 11.67 3.85
C ASP A 17 -3.20 12.70 2.88
N CYS A 18 -2.52 12.23 1.83
CA CYS A 18 -1.78 13.11 0.92
C CYS A 18 -2.37 13.19 -0.50
N GLY A 19 -3.42 12.41 -0.80
CA GLY A 19 -4.07 12.40 -2.11
C GLY A 19 -3.25 11.82 -3.25
N ILE A 20 -2.06 11.24 -2.98
CA ILE A 20 -1.25 10.62 -4.03
C ILE A 20 -1.95 9.37 -4.58
N ASP A 21 -1.86 9.15 -5.89
CA ASP A 21 -2.31 7.93 -6.53
C ASP A 21 -1.44 6.74 -6.07
N THR A 22 -2.03 5.84 -5.29
CA THR A 22 -1.33 4.65 -4.77
C THR A 22 -1.13 3.55 -5.80
N ASP A 23 -1.78 3.58 -6.97
CA ASP A 23 -1.47 2.66 -8.08
C ASP A 23 -0.28 3.18 -8.92
N ASN A 24 0.08 4.46 -8.79
CA ASN A 24 1.14 5.09 -9.57
C ASN A 24 1.91 6.16 -8.79
N VAL A 25 2.45 5.78 -7.63
CA VAL A 25 3.03 6.71 -6.64
C VAL A 25 4.22 7.54 -7.15
N ASP A 26 4.88 7.08 -8.22
CA ASP A 26 6.07 7.74 -8.78
C ASP A 26 5.90 8.19 -10.23
N GLY A 27 4.68 8.07 -10.79
CA GLY A 27 4.39 8.40 -12.18
C GLY A 27 4.98 7.44 -13.22
N ARG A 28 5.60 6.33 -12.80
CA ARG A 28 6.24 5.33 -13.68
C ARG A 28 5.51 4.00 -13.70
N GLY A 29 4.34 3.95 -13.11
CA GLY A 29 3.51 2.77 -12.96
C GLY A 29 3.87 1.93 -11.75
N HIS A 30 4.55 2.45 -10.73
CA HIS A 30 4.77 1.70 -9.50
C HIS A 30 3.66 1.94 -8.48
N ASP A 31 3.18 0.87 -7.85
CA ASP A 31 2.12 0.90 -6.85
C ASP A 31 2.69 0.89 -5.41
N GLU A 32 1.85 1.27 -4.47
CA GLU A 32 1.99 0.94 -3.06
C GLU A 32 0.76 0.15 -2.61
N TYR A 33 0.50 -0.95 -3.31
CA TYR A 33 -0.50 -1.93 -2.92
C TYR A 33 0.15 -2.96 -1.99
N TYR A 34 -0.28 -2.99 -0.73
CA TYR A 34 0.24 -3.89 0.31
C TYR A 34 -0.85 -4.24 1.31
N MET A 35 -0.61 -5.29 2.10
CA MET A 35 -1.53 -5.72 3.16
C MET A 35 -0.79 -5.82 4.49
N LEU A 36 -1.17 -4.98 5.46
CA LEU A 36 -0.73 -5.11 6.84
C LEU A 36 -1.55 -6.16 7.58
N HIS A 37 -1.05 -6.64 8.72
CA HIS A 37 -1.90 -7.38 9.66
C HIS A 37 -3.11 -6.53 10.07
N ASN A 38 -4.27 -7.18 10.20
CA ASN A 38 -5.55 -6.51 10.45
C ASN A 38 -5.50 -5.59 11.67
N ASP A 39 -4.92 -6.06 12.78
CA ASP A 39 -4.78 -5.28 14.01
C ASP A 39 -3.94 -4.02 13.81
N LEU A 40 -2.96 -4.06 12.90
CA LEU A 40 -2.10 -2.92 12.60
C LEU A 40 -2.80 -1.94 11.64
N TRP A 41 -3.51 -2.45 10.64
CA TRP A 41 -4.31 -1.65 9.72
C TRP A 41 -5.39 -0.87 10.47
N LEU A 42 -6.18 -1.55 11.33
CA LEU A 42 -7.25 -0.95 12.12
C LEU A 42 -6.76 0.16 13.07
N ARG A 43 -5.53 0.06 13.57
CA ARG A 43 -4.94 1.10 14.43
C ARG A 43 -4.70 2.41 13.68
N ILE A 44 -4.37 2.33 12.39
CA ILE A 44 -4.04 3.51 11.57
C ILE A 44 -5.17 3.92 10.63
N ASN A 45 -6.15 3.03 10.39
CA ASN A 45 -7.30 3.27 9.53
C ASN A 45 -8.55 2.55 10.08
N PRO A 46 -9.18 3.09 11.15
CA PRO A 46 -10.28 2.43 11.85
C PRO A 46 -11.57 2.33 11.03
N ASP A 47 -11.73 3.15 9.99
CA ASP A 47 -12.90 3.13 9.10
C ASP A 47 -12.82 1.99 8.05
N GLU A 48 -11.71 1.25 8.01
CA GLU A 48 -11.46 0.12 7.08
C GLU A 48 -11.63 0.44 5.58
N ALA A 49 -11.70 1.72 5.24
CA ALA A 49 -11.98 2.20 3.89
C ALA A 49 -10.77 2.92 3.29
N GLY A 50 -10.66 2.90 1.95
CA GLY A 50 -9.64 3.65 1.20
C GLY A 50 -8.23 3.08 1.29
N HIS A 51 -7.26 3.91 0.89
CA HIS A 51 -5.87 3.51 0.71
C HIS A 51 -4.92 4.46 1.44
N LEU A 52 -3.76 3.94 1.86
CA LEU A 52 -2.67 4.74 2.39
C LEU A 52 -1.39 4.39 1.64
N CYS A 53 -0.70 5.39 1.11
CA CYS A 53 0.67 5.20 0.68
C CYS A 53 1.51 4.75 1.88
N ILE A 54 2.59 4.01 1.62
CA ILE A 54 3.42 3.42 2.68
C ILE A 54 3.98 4.50 3.61
N GLY A 55 4.20 5.72 3.09
CA GLY A 55 4.67 6.84 3.88
C GLY A 55 3.66 7.42 4.85
N CYS A 56 2.39 7.53 4.43
CA CYS A 56 1.33 7.98 5.31
C CYS A 56 0.99 6.91 6.34
N ALA A 57 1.02 5.62 5.97
CA ALA A 57 0.89 4.53 6.94
C ALA A 57 1.98 4.56 8.01
N GLU A 58 3.26 4.74 7.64
CA GLU A 58 4.37 4.90 8.58
C GLU A 58 4.20 6.14 9.48
N SER A 59 3.67 7.24 8.92
CA SER A 59 3.42 8.49 9.65
C SER A 59 2.31 8.32 10.70
N ARG A 60 1.19 7.68 10.33
CA ARG A 60 0.10 7.35 11.25
C ARG A 60 0.53 6.35 12.33
N LEU A 61 1.35 5.37 11.96
CA LEU A 61 1.88 4.38 12.90
C LEU A 61 2.93 4.96 13.86
N GLY A 62 3.58 6.07 13.48
CA GLY A 62 4.67 6.69 14.25
C GLY A 62 6.01 5.94 14.18
N ARG A 63 6.14 4.96 13.28
CA ARG A 63 7.40 4.26 13.01
C ARG A 63 7.45 3.73 11.59
N ARG A 64 8.68 3.44 11.13
CA ARG A 64 8.90 2.72 9.89
C ARG A 64 8.32 1.30 9.98
N LEU A 65 7.66 0.86 8.90
CA LEU A 65 7.15 -0.50 8.78
C LEU A 65 8.32 -1.47 8.52
N ILE A 66 8.20 -2.67 9.06
CA ILE A 66 9.16 -3.77 8.88
C ILE A 66 8.44 -4.97 8.26
N ARG A 67 9.18 -5.92 7.69
CA ARG A 67 8.59 -7.10 7.03
C ARG A 67 7.56 -7.85 7.89
N ALA A 68 7.76 -7.91 9.20
CA ALA A 68 6.85 -8.58 10.14
C ALA A 68 5.48 -7.89 10.31
N ASP A 69 5.31 -6.65 9.83
CA ASP A 69 4.04 -5.93 9.88
C ASP A 69 3.08 -6.32 8.75
N PHE A 70 3.61 -6.95 7.70
CA PHE A 70 2.90 -7.32 6.50
C PHE A 70 2.44 -8.77 6.57
N THR A 71 1.26 -9.05 6.00
CA THR A 71 0.80 -10.44 5.85
C THR A 71 1.64 -11.21 4.83
N ASP A 72 1.42 -12.53 4.76
CA ASP A 72 2.01 -13.41 3.74
C ASP A 72 1.21 -13.45 2.43
N ALA A 73 0.30 -12.51 2.21
CA ALA A 73 -0.45 -12.40 0.97
C ALA A 73 0.47 -12.25 -0.25
N PRO A 74 0.07 -12.73 -1.45
CA PRO A 74 0.87 -12.62 -2.68
C PRO A 74 1.32 -11.20 -3.02
N VAL A 75 0.50 -10.19 -2.67
CA VAL A 75 0.85 -8.78 -2.88
C VAL A 75 2.12 -8.36 -2.11
N ASN A 76 2.35 -8.94 -0.94
CA ASN A 76 3.52 -8.65 -0.12
C ASN A 76 4.72 -9.58 -0.41
N THR A 77 4.46 -10.81 -0.88
CA THR A 77 5.53 -11.82 -1.10
C THR A 77 6.06 -11.83 -2.53
N LYS A 78 5.24 -11.43 -3.51
CA LYS A 78 5.59 -11.36 -4.93
C LYS A 78 4.98 -10.10 -5.57
N PRO A 79 5.33 -8.90 -5.08
CA PRO A 79 4.81 -7.66 -5.65
C PRO A 79 5.21 -7.52 -7.12
N ARG A 80 4.28 -7.08 -7.97
CA ARG A 80 4.53 -6.92 -9.42
C ARG A 80 5.05 -5.53 -9.78
N ARG A 81 4.48 -4.49 -9.18
CA ARG A 81 4.78 -3.08 -9.49
C ARG A 81 5.16 -2.28 -8.24
N ALA A 82 5.48 -2.92 -7.11
CA ALA A 82 5.74 -2.19 -5.87
C ALA A 82 6.84 -1.13 -6.02
N SER A 83 6.60 0.04 -5.44
CA SER A 83 7.56 1.13 -5.35
C SER A 83 8.87 0.67 -4.69
N VAL A 84 9.97 1.34 -5.01
CA VAL A 84 11.29 1.08 -4.36
C VAL A 84 11.19 1.20 -2.84
N ARG A 85 10.38 2.16 -2.35
CA ARG A 85 10.17 2.34 -0.92
C ARG A 85 9.46 1.14 -0.31
N LEU A 86 8.36 0.67 -0.91
CA LEU A 86 7.62 -0.50 -0.45
C LEU A 86 8.47 -1.77 -0.50
N LEU A 87 9.19 -2.01 -1.59
CA LEU A 87 10.13 -3.13 -1.72
C LEU A 87 11.17 -3.15 -0.58
N SER A 88 11.67 -1.98 -0.18
CA SER A 88 12.61 -1.87 0.94
C SER A 88 12.02 -2.29 2.30
N ARG A 89 10.68 -2.29 2.47
CA ARG A 89 10.01 -2.76 3.70
C ARG A 89 9.63 -4.24 3.62
N LEU A 90 9.31 -4.70 2.41
CA LEU A 90 9.02 -6.12 2.12
C LEU A 90 10.28 -6.98 2.08
N ALA A 91 11.45 -6.36 1.90
CA ALA A 91 12.72 -7.06 2.03
C ALA A 91 12.82 -7.65 3.44
N HIS A 92 12.97 -8.98 3.53
CA HIS A 92 13.44 -9.60 4.76
C HIS A 92 14.81 -9.00 5.07
N PRO A 93 15.13 -8.65 6.33
CA PRO A 93 16.52 -8.53 6.72
C PRO A 93 17.15 -9.88 6.36
N MET A 94 18.01 -9.89 5.34
CA MET A 94 18.78 -11.09 5.06
C MET A 94 19.52 -11.43 6.35
N PRO A 95 19.36 -12.63 6.92
CA PRO A 95 20.31 -13.09 7.91
C PRO A 95 21.67 -12.99 7.23
N GLY A 96 22.60 -12.27 7.85
CA GLY A 96 23.95 -12.10 7.32
C GLY A 96 24.46 -13.45 6.86
N ARG A 97 24.76 -13.54 5.55
CA ARG A 97 25.42 -14.70 5.00
C ARG A 97 26.81 -14.76 5.67
N PRO A 98 27.25 -15.92 6.18
CA PRO A 98 28.60 -16.06 6.71
C PRO A 98 29.66 -15.77 5.63
#